data_AF-A0A961X3K1-F1
#
_entry.id   AF-A0A961X3K1-F1
#
_cell.length_a   1.000
_cell.length_b   1.000
_cell.length_c   1.000
_cell.angle_alpha   90.00
_cell.angle_beta   90.00
_cell.angle_gamma   90.00
#
_symmetry.space_group_name_H-M   'P 1'
#
loop_
_entity.id
_entity.type
_entity.pdbx_description
1 polymer ?
#
loop_
_entity_poly.entity_id
_entity_poly.type
_entity_poly.pdbx_seq_one_letter_code
_entity_poly.pdbx_strand_id
1 'polypeptide(L)'
;MTTLSLASDFPELTRADWLKRVDAALKGARFADKLITTTSDGITLEPLYGQIDGPRAARPEQTPWTLYQRVDHPDPAKANAQALEDLANGATGLVIVSRNARTSRGFGIDPAALSRILQGVHLHAVSLRIEGDGSRQLADIIAGQPIDPERLNVSFDLDDFPCVPELVRRGYSGPFMEADGRSWHERGATEAQELGATLADAIAKLRHFEELNDVHLVKAVGVTLSATQDMFATLAKFRAMRLMWKRVLELAGLPDAPLRLHAETSWR
;
A
#
# COMPACT_ATOMS: atom_id res chain seq x y z
N MET A 1 -37.76 -24.98 -2.55
CA MET A 1 -37.16 -23.86 -1.79
C MET A 1 -38.28 -22.89 -1.46
N THR A 2 -38.53 -22.63 -0.19
CA THR A 2 -39.51 -21.62 0.26
C THR A 2 -38.91 -20.24 0.08
N THR A 3 -39.57 -19.38 -0.69
CA THR A 3 -39.18 -17.98 -0.89
C THR A 3 -39.43 -17.22 0.41
N LEU A 4 -38.37 -16.69 1.03
CA LEU A 4 -38.50 -15.82 2.20
C LEU A 4 -38.73 -14.38 1.72
N SER A 5 -39.94 -13.85 1.92
CA SER A 5 -40.23 -12.43 1.75
C SER A 5 -39.70 -11.65 2.96
N LEU A 6 -39.08 -10.50 2.72
CA LEU A 6 -38.54 -9.63 3.77
C LEU A 6 -39.10 -8.21 3.61
N ALA A 7 -38.37 -7.33 2.92
CA ALA A 7 -38.78 -5.93 2.72
C ALA A 7 -40.03 -5.79 1.85
N SER A 8 -40.29 -6.76 0.96
CA SER A 8 -41.41 -6.77 0.01
C SER A 8 -42.80 -6.89 0.66
N ASP A 9 -42.88 -7.25 1.95
CA ASP A 9 -44.15 -7.29 2.70
C ASP A 9 -44.58 -5.91 3.20
N PHE A 10 -43.73 -4.89 3.06
CA PHE A 10 -44.00 -3.52 3.48
C PHE A 10 -44.17 -2.59 2.27
N PRO A 11 -44.91 -1.48 2.42
CA PRO A 11 -44.95 -0.45 1.37
C PRO A 11 -43.55 0.05 1.03
N GLU A 12 -43.29 0.27 -0.26
CA GLU A 12 -42.03 0.88 -0.69
C GLU A 12 -41.85 2.25 -0.05
N LEU A 13 -40.68 2.48 0.54
CA LEU A 13 -40.30 3.75 1.15
C LEU A 13 -39.39 4.53 0.21
N THR A 14 -39.70 5.80 0.01
CA THR A 14 -38.88 6.70 -0.81
C THR A 14 -37.87 7.48 0.01
N ARG A 15 -36.90 8.10 -0.67
CA ARG A 15 -35.99 9.07 -0.03
C ARG A 15 -36.74 10.26 0.58
N ALA A 16 -37.89 10.66 0.01
CA ALA A 16 -38.71 11.74 0.54
C ALA A 16 -39.37 11.35 1.88
N ASP A 17 -39.86 10.11 1.99
CA ASP A 17 -40.42 9.58 3.25
C ASP A 17 -39.37 9.54 4.36
N TRP A 18 -38.15 9.15 4.02
CA TRP A 18 -37.00 9.19 4.94
C TRP A 18 -36.66 10.62 5.35
N LEU A 19 -36.55 11.57 4.41
CA LEU A 19 -36.25 12.98 4.69
C LEU A 19 -37.27 13.60 5.65
N LYS A 20 -38.57 13.31 5.48
CA LYS A 20 -39.62 13.78 6.40
C LYS A 20 -39.37 13.33 7.85
N ARG A 21 -38.86 12.11 8.05
CA ARG A 21 -38.49 11.61 9.39
C ARG A 21 -37.24 12.27 9.93
N VAL A 22 -36.25 12.53 9.06
CA VAL A 22 -35.03 13.27 9.43
C VAL A 22 -35.37 14.69 9.86
N ASP A 23 -36.19 15.41 9.11
CA ASP A 23 -36.60 16.78 9.44
C ASP A 23 -37.28 16.85 10.81
N ALA A 24 -38.15 15.88 11.11
CA ALA A 24 -38.78 15.76 12.43
C ALA A 24 -37.73 15.52 13.54
N ALA A 25 -36.72 14.68 13.29
CA ALA A 25 -35.65 14.40 14.24
C ALA A 25 -34.70 15.59 14.47
N LEU A 26 -34.48 16.42 13.44
CA LEU A 26 -33.61 17.60 13.49
C LEU A 26 -34.20 18.77 14.29
N LYS A 27 -35.51 18.75 14.60
CA LYS A 27 -36.19 19.76 15.44
C LYS A 27 -35.88 21.21 15.03
N GLY A 28 -35.90 21.47 13.73
CA GLY A 28 -35.65 22.81 13.15
C GLY A 28 -34.18 23.13 12.85
N ALA A 29 -33.23 22.24 13.17
CA ALA A 29 -31.86 22.36 12.68
C ALA A 29 -31.79 22.10 11.17
N ARG A 30 -30.89 22.80 10.47
CA ARG A 30 -30.71 22.62 9.01
C ARG A 30 -30.01 21.29 8.72
N PHE A 31 -30.57 20.50 7.79
CA PHE A 31 -30.03 19.22 7.34
C PHE A 31 -28.55 19.32 6.93
N ALA A 32 -28.22 20.29 6.07
CA ALA A 32 -26.87 20.47 5.55
C ALA A 32 -25.83 20.74 6.65
N ASP A 33 -26.21 21.45 7.72
CA ASP A 33 -25.29 21.77 8.81
C ASP A 33 -25.04 20.61 9.77
N LYS A 34 -25.99 19.65 9.83
CA LYS A 34 -25.97 18.58 10.82
C LYS A 34 -25.55 17.24 10.27
N LEU A 35 -25.81 16.98 8.99
CA LEU A 35 -25.69 15.63 8.42
C LEU A 35 -24.82 15.57 7.17
N ILE A 36 -24.42 16.71 6.60
CA ILE A 36 -23.49 16.75 5.48
C ILE A 36 -22.10 17.12 6.02
N THR A 37 -21.10 16.33 5.65
CA THR A 37 -19.69 16.62 5.97
C THR A 37 -18.93 16.84 4.68
N THR A 38 -18.14 17.91 4.58
CA THR A 38 -17.21 18.08 3.46
C THR A 38 -15.80 17.74 3.94
N THR A 39 -15.15 16.80 3.27
CA THR A 39 -13.76 16.43 3.61
C THR A 39 -12.80 17.55 3.25
N SER A 40 -11.56 17.49 3.75
CA SER A 40 -10.48 18.41 3.38
C SER A 40 -10.17 18.40 1.87
N ASP A 41 -10.55 17.34 1.16
CA ASP A 41 -10.44 17.20 -0.29
C ASP A 41 -11.64 17.79 -1.05
N GLY A 42 -12.58 18.44 -0.36
CA GLY A 42 -13.81 18.97 -0.95
C GLY A 42 -14.83 17.90 -1.33
N ILE A 43 -14.70 16.68 -0.82
CA ILE A 43 -15.65 15.60 -1.09
C ILE A 43 -16.84 15.74 -0.14
N THR A 44 -18.04 15.85 -0.70
CA THR A 44 -19.27 15.90 0.08
C THR A 44 -19.71 14.50 0.49
N LEU A 45 -19.78 14.29 1.80
CA LEU A 45 -20.29 13.08 2.43
C LEU A 45 -21.75 13.27 2.82
N GLU A 46 -22.63 12.47 2.21
CA GLU A 46 -24.05 12.39 2.56
C GLU A 46 -24.27 11.39 3.69
N PRO A 47 -25.31 11.59 4.54
CA PRO A 47 -25.59 10.68 5.64
C PRO A 47 -26.19 9.34 5.18
N LEU A 48 -26.64 9.24 3.94
CA LEU A 48 -27.24 8.04 3.36
C LEU A 48 -26.89 7.93 1.88
N TYR A 49 -26.26 6.81 1.51
CA TYR A 49 -25.98 6.46 0.13
C TYR A 49 -26.90 5.34 -0.33
N GLY A 50 -27.43 5.46 -1.55
CA GLY A 50 -28.17 4.39 -2.21
C GLY A 50 -27.25 3.32 -2.79
N GLN A 51 -27.84 2.33 -3.46
CA GLN A 51 -27.07 1.44 -4.32
C GLN A 51 -26.47 2.24 -5.48
N ILE A 52 -25.15 2.15 -5.63
CA ILE A 52 -24.41 2.80 -6.70
C ILE A 52 -23.68 1.71 -7.48
N ASP A 53 -23.86 1.71 -8.79
CA ASP A 53 -23.10 0.88 -9.72
C ASP A 53 -21.72 1.48 -9.97
N GLY A 54 -20.72 0.62 -10.18
CA GLY A 54 -19.36 1.07 -10.48
C GLY A 54 -18.28 0.06 -10.07
N PRO A 55 -17.04 0.28 -10.52
CA PRO A 55 -15.97 -0.66 -10.29
C PRO A 55 -15.60 -0.74 -8.79
N ARG A 56 -15.48 -1.96 -8.28
CA ARG A 56 -15.01 -2.23 -6.92
C ARG A 56 -13.64 -2.89 -6.99
N ALA A 57 -12.58 -2.10 -7.06
CA ALA A 57 -11.20 -2.58 -7.04
C ALA A 57 -10.78 -3.08 -5.65
N ALA A 58 -11.45 -4.14 -5.17
CA ALA A 58 -11.08 -4.86 -3.97
C ALA A 58 -9.87 -5.76 -4.24
N ARG A 59 -9.20 -6.18 -3.16
CA ARG A 59 -8.25 -7.28 -3.26
C ARG A 59 -9.01 -8.57 -3.62
N PRO A 60 -8.43 -9.49 -4.40
CA PRO A 60 -9.00 -10.81 -4.60
C PRO A 60 -9.36 -11.48 -3.27
N GLU A 61 -10.50 -12.19 -3.26
CA GLU A 61 -10.94 -12.96 -2.10
C GLU A 61 -9.92 -14.06 -1.75
N GLN A 62 -9.89 -14.46 -0.48
CA GLN A 62 -9.06 -15.57 0.04
C GLN A 62 -7.53 -15.42 -0.16
N THR A 63 -7.05 -14.25 -0.57
CA THR A 63 -5.61 -13.96 -0.57
C THR A 63 -5.22 -13.50 0.84
N PRO A 64 -4.22 -14.06 1.54
CA PRO A 64 -3.77 -13.53 2.83
C PRO A 64 -3.02 -12.20 2.66
N TRP A 65 -2.93 -11.43 3.74
CA TRP A 65 -2.01 -10.28 3.80
C TRP A 65 -0.63 -10.76 4.21
N THR A 66 0.42 -10.11 3.72
CA THR A 66 1.73 -10.19 4.38
C THR A 66 1.69 -9.32 5.62
N LEU A 67 1.98 -9.91 6.77
CA LEU A 67 2.11 -9.23 8.04
C LEU A 67 3.55 -8.78 8.19
N TYR A 68 3.78 -7.54 7.80
CA TYR A 68 5.08 -6.90 7.83
C TYR A 68 5.36 -6.30 9.20
N GLN A 69 6.49 -6.66 9.81
CA GLN A 69 7.02 -5.98 11.00
C GLN A 69 8.24 -5.13 10.65
N ARG A 70 8.31 -3.96 11.26
CA ARG A 70 9.33 -2.95 10.98
C ARG A 70 10.63 -3.27 11.74
N VAL A 71 11.75 -3.23 11.04
CA VAL A 71 13.10 -3.48 11.58
C VAL A 71 13.97 -2.26 11.32
N ASP A 72 14.07 -1.38 12.32
CA ASP A 72 14.77 -0.09 12.22
C ASP A 72 15.65 0.23 13.44
N HIS A 73 15.83 -0.72 14.37
CA HIS A 73 16.65 -0.50 15.55
C HIS A 73 18.13 -0.28 15.14
N PRO A 74 18.79 0.84 15.53
CA PRO A 74 20.15 1.16 15.07
C PRO A 74 21.24 0.17 15.51
N ASP A 75 21.06 -0.47 16.68
CA ASP A 75 21.90 -1.59 17.13
C ASP A 75 21.54 -2.88 16.34
N PRO A 76 22.48 -3.46 15.58
CA PRO A 76 22.20 -4.63 14.75
C PRO A 76 21.80 -5.90 15.52
N ALA A 77 22.30 -6.08 16.74
CA ALA A 77 21.96 -7.25 17.54
C ALA A 77 20.53 -7.16 18.06
N LYS A 78 20.10 -5.97 18.48
CA LYS A 78 18.71 -5.72 18.88
C LYS A 78 17.75 -5.80 17.69
N ALA A 79 18.13 -5.26 16.53
CA ALA A 79 17.35 -5.39 15.30
C ALA A 79 17.15 -6.86 14.89
N ASN A 80 18.22 -7.67 14.95
CA ASN A 80 18.12 -9.10 14.68
C ASN A 80 17.21 -9.83 15.67
N ALA A 81 17.39 -9.56 16.98
CA ALA A 81 16.57 -10.18 18.02
C ALA A 81 15.07 -9.86 17.83
N GLN A 82 14.74 -8.59 17.58
CA GLN A 82 13.37 -8.16 17.29
C GLN A 82 12.81 -8.85 16.04
N ALA A 83 13.57 -8.88 14.94
CA ALA A 83 13.15 -9.51 13.70
C ALA A 83 12.84 -11.01 13.88
N LEU A 84 13.67 -11.74 14.64
CA LEU A 84 13.44 -13.17 14.92
C LEU A 84 12.24 -13.37 15.84
N GLU A 85 12.07 -12.52 16.85
CA GLU A 85 10.91 -12.55 17.75
C GLU A 85 9.61 -12.30 16.99
N ASP A 86 9.57 -11.30 16.12
CA ASP A 86 8.40 -10.98 15.29
C ASP A 86 8.00 -12.15 14.39
N LEU A 87 8.97 -12.76 13.72
CA LEU A 87 8.74 -13.93 12.88
C LEU A 87 8.28 -15.15 13.68
N ALA A 88 8.84 -15.37 14.87
CA ALA A 88 8.41 -16.45 15.76
C ALA A 88 6.98 -16.24 16.28
N ASN A 89 6.48 -15.00 16.30
CA ASN A 89 5.14 -14.63 16.77
C ASN A 89 4.14 -14.33 15.63
N GLY A 90 4.43 -14.78 14.41
CA GLY A 90 3.45 -14.82 13.32
C GLY A 90 3.56 -13.70 12.28
N ALA A 91 4.58 -12.84 12.36
CA ALA A 91 4.92 -11.98 11.22
C ALA A 91 5.31 -12.85 10.01
N THR A 92 4.89 -12.44 8.82
CA THR A 92 5.19 -13.16 7.56
C THR A 92 6.09 -12.35 6.62
N GLY A 93 6.49 -11.16 7.04
CA GLY A 93 7.51 -10.38 6.38
C GLY A 93 8.15 -9.34 7.28
N LEU A 94 9.27 -8.80 6.82
CA LEU A 94 10.01 -7.73 7.49
C LEU A 94 10.15 -6.53 6.56
N VAL A 95 9.94 -5.33 7.11
CA VAL A 95 10.27 -4.05 6.46
C VAL A 95 11.51 -3.52 7.16
N ILE A 96 12.65 -3.66 6.49
CA ILE A 96 13.92 -3.17 6.98
C ILE A 96 14.05 -1.72 6.56
N VAL A 97 14.30 -0.83 7.51
CA VAL A 97 14.30 0.61 7.25
C VAL A 97 15.68 1.16 7.53
N SER A 98 16.31 1.70 6.50
CA SER A 98 17.60 2.35 6.65
C SER A 98 17.46 3.72 7.30
N ARG A 99 18.53 4.18 7.95
CA ARG A 99 18.57 5.52 8.55
C ARG A 99 18.31 6.67 7.56
N ASN A 100 18.58 6.44 6.28
CA ASN A 100 18.43 7.43 5.21
C ASN A 100 17.06 7.32 4.52
N ALA A 101 16.23 6.33 4.90
CA ALA A 101 14.87 6.22 4.39
C ALA A 101 14.06 7.47 4.76
N ARG A 102 13.15 7.87 3.86
CA ARG A 102 12.22 9.00 4.10
C ARG A 102 11.30 8.76 5.29
N THR A 103 11.10 7.49 5.63
CA THR A 103 10.23 6.96 6.69
C THR A 103 11.04 6.45 7.89
N SER A 104 12.32 6.81 7.99
CA SER A 104 13.20 6.49 9.13
C SER A 104 12.65 7.03 10.45
N ARG A 105 12.03 8.22 10.44
CA ARG A 105 11.48 8.90 11.63
C ARG A 105 12.53 9.04 12.76
N GLY A 106 13.80 9.19 12.38
CA GLY A 106 14.93 9.27 13.32
C GLY A 106 15.49 7.91 13.76
N PHE A 107 14.90 6.81 13.32
CA PHE A 107 15.38 5.44 13.54
C PHE A 107 15.81 4.81 12.23
N GLY A 108 16.69 3.83 12.27
CA GLY A 108 17.07 3.09 11.08
C GLY A 108 18.39 2.35 11.23
N ILE A 109 18.47 1.25 10.50
CA ILE A 109 19.66 0.41 10.47
C ILE A 109 20.76 1.06 9.61
N ASP A 110 22.00 0.62 9.84
CA ASP A 110 23.08 0.80 8.87
C ASP A 110 22.97 -0.32 7.81
N PRO A 111 22.85 -0.02 6.51
CA PRO A 111 22.87 -1.04 5.46
C PRO A 111 24.07 -1.98 5.55
N ALA A 112 25.23 -1.49 6.00
CA ALA A 112 26.43 -2.32 6.19
C ALA A 112 26.22 -3.46 7.20
N ALA A 113 25.26 -3.33 8.11
CA ALA A 113 24.92 -4.32 9.12
C ALA A 113 23.84 -5.33 8.67
N LEU A 114 23.30 -5.23 7.45
CA LEU A 114 22.19 -6.07 6.97
C LEU A 114 22.45 -7.57 7.13
N SER A 115 23.66 -8.05 6.82
CA SER A 115 24.01 -9.48 6.98
C SER A 115 23.88 -9.95 8.42
N ARG A 116 24.23 -9.09 9.39
CA ARG A 116 24.08 -9.39 10.83
C ARG A 116 22.62 -9.31 11.27
N ILE A 117 21.88 -8.34 10.76
CA ILE A 117 20.45 -8.16 11.06
C ILE A 117 19.63 -9.36 10.56
N LEU A 118 19.98 -9.91 9.40
CA LEU A 118 19.32 -11.06 8.78
C LEU A 118 19.85 -12.43 9.24
N GLN A 119 20.80 -12.47 10.18
CA GLN A 119 21.35 -13.72 10.67
C GLN A 119 20.25 -14.60 11.29
N GLY A 120 20.12 -15.83 10.82
CA GLY A 120 19.09 -16.76 11.30
C GLY A 120 17.70 -16.55 10.69
N VAL A 121 17.49 -15.52 9.86
CA VAL A 121 16.25 -15.34 9.11
C VAL A 121 16.25 -16.28 7.89
N HIS A 122 15.23 -17.14 7.80
CA HIS A 122 15.05 -18.02 6.65
C HIS A 122 14.46 -17.24 5.46
N LEU A 123 15.34 -16.65 4.63
CA LEU A 123 14.94 -15.72 3.56
C LEU A 123 13.91 -16.30 2.57
N HIS A 124 13.92 -17.62 2.33
CA HIS A 124 12.96 -18.29 1.45
C HIS A 124 11.55 -18.47 2.05
N ALA A 125 11.39 -18.23 3.35
CA ALA A 125 10.15 -18.42 4.10
C ALA A 125 9.47 -17.09 4.49
N VAL A 126 10.09 -15.94 4.20
CA VAL A 126 9.60 -14.62 4.60
C VAL A 126 9.56 -13.67 3.42
N SER A 127 8.66 -12.69 3.47
CA SER A 127 8.71 -11.56 2.54
C SER A 127 9.65 -10.47 3.07
N LEU A 128 10.43 -9.86 2.21
CA LEU A 128 11.38 -8.80 2.59
C LEU A 128 11.07 -7.52 1.84
N ARG A 129 11.12 -6.41 2.57
CA ARG A 129 11.06 -5.08 2.02
C ARG A 129 12.19 -4.27 2.63
N ILE A 130 12.88 -3.49 1.80
CA ILE A 130 13.92 -2.56 2.24
C ILE A 130 13.51 -1.16 1.83
N GLU A 131 13.62 -0.22 2.77
CA GLU A 131 13.33 1.20 2.57
C GLU A 131 14.61 2.00 2.76
N GLY A 132 14.86 2.95 1.87
CA GLY A 132 16.11 3.70 1.80
C GLY A 132 17.26 2.94 1.12
N ASP A 133 18.49 3.25 1.52
CA ASP A 133 19.73 2.94 0.81
C ASP A 133 20.29 1.51 1.01
N GLY A 134 19.45 0.51 1.30
CA GLY A 134 19.87 -0.89 1.51
C GLY A 134 19.63 -1.85 0.35
N SER A 135 18.97 -1.40 -0.73
CA SER A 135 18.45 -2.28 -1.80
C SER A 135 19.50 -3.17 -2.47
N ARG A 136 20.65 -2.61 -2.88
CA ARG A 136 21.73 -3.38 -3.52
C ARG A 136 22.35 -4.39 -2.56
N GLN A 137 22.61 -3.98 -1.32
CA GLN A 137 23.23 -4.86 -0.34
C GLN A 137 22.31 -6.02 0.05
N LEU A 138 21.00 -5.80 0.13
CA LEU A 138 20.03 -6.90 0.29
C LEU A 138 20.09 -7.87 -0.90
N ALA A 139 20.10 -7.37 -2.13
CA ALA A 139 20.20 -8.21 -3.32
C ALA A 139 21.49 -9.04 -3.34
N ASP A 140 22.61 -8.49 -2.89
CA ASP A 140 23.91 -9.17 -2.80
C ASP A 140 23.93 -10.25 -1.72
N ILE A 141 23.32 -9.98 -0.56
CA ILE A 141 23.17 -10.98 0.51
C ILE A 141 22.36 -12.18 0.02
N ILE A 142 21.27 -11.94 -0.72
CA ILE A 142 20.43 -13.01 -1.27
C ILE A 142 21.19 -13.78 -2.35
N ALA A 143 21.89 -13.10 -3.26
CA ALA A 143 22.66 -13.75 -4.32
C ALA A 143 23.85 -14.59 -3.80
N GLY A 144 24.34 -14.29 -2.60
CA GLY A 144 25.34 -15.11 -1.90
C GLY A 144 24.78 -16.42 -1.32
N GLN A 145 23.47 -16.67 -1.42
CA GLN A 145 22.82 -17.87 -0.90
C GLN A 145 22.36 -18.79 -2.05
N PRO A 146 22.24 -20.11 -1.83
CA PRO A 146 21.74 -21.05 -2.83
C PRO A 146 20.20 -20.96 -2.94
N ILE A 147 19.69 -19.76 -3.20
CA ILE A 147 18.27 -19.43 -3.28
C ILE A 147 18.01 -18.78 -4.62
N ASP A 148 17.01 -19.28 -5.33
CA ASP A 148 16.53 -18.70 -6.57
C ASP A 148 15.76 -17.38 -6.29
N PRO A 149 16.25 -16.22 -6.73
CA PRO A 149 15.59 -14.93 -6.48
C PRO A 149 14.18 -14.83 -7.07
N GLU A 150 13.85 -15.60 -8.12
CA GLU A 150 12.51 -15.59 -8.72
C GLU A 150 11.45 -16.14 -7.76
N ARG A 151 11.86 -16.97 -6.78
CA ARG A 151 10.98 -17.59 -5.80
C ARG A 151 10.77 -16.74 -4.56
N LEU A 152 11.45 -15.59 -4.46
CA LEU A 152 11.38 -14.71 -3.30
C LEU A 152 10.37 -13.59 -3.49
N ASN A 153 9.77 -13.17 -2.37
CA ASN A 153 8.94 -11.97 -2.32
C ASN A 153 9.77 -10.82 -1.73
N VAL A 154 10.49 -10.11 -2.58
CA VAL A 154 11.37 -9.00 -2.18
C VAL A 154 10.93 -7.71 -2.86
N SER A 155 10.79 -6.65 -2.07
CA SER A 155 10.53 -5.29 -2.54
C SER A 155 11.73 -4.40 -2.24
N PHE A 156 12.23 -3.73 -3.28
CA PHE A 156 13.35 -2.80 -3.19
C PHE A 156 12.86 -1.35 -3.27
N ASP A 157 13.71 -0.45 -2.77
CA ASP A 157 13.55 0.99 -2.84
C ASP A 157 14.80 1.57 -3.54
N LEU A 158 15.00 1.19 -4.81
CA LEU A 158 16.10 1.75 -5.60
C LEU A 158 15.73 3.15 -6.08
N ASP A 159 16.64 4.10 -5.88
CA ASP A 159 16.60 5.42 -6.51
C ASP A 159 17.50 5.49 -7.76
N ASP A 160 18.31 4.45 -8.02
CA ASP A 160 19.30 4.39 -9.11
C ASP A 160 18.87 3.45 -10.25
N PHE A 161 18.26 4.03 -11.29
CA PHE A 161 17.64 3.32 -12.41
C PHE A 161 18.57 2.36 -13.17
N PRO A 162 19.84 2.72 -13.48
CA PRO A 162 20.81 1.81 -14.12
C PRO A 162 20.98 0.43 -13.46
N CYS A 163 20.60 0.26 -12.19
CA CYS A 163 20.76 -1.01 -11.48
C CYS A 163 19.63 -2.00 -11.69
N VAL A 164 18.46 -1.53 -12.11
CA VAL A 164 17.29 -2.39 -12.28
C VAL A 164 17.53 -3.50 -13.32
N PRO A 165 18.12 -3.24 -14.50
CA PRO A 165 18.46 -4.31 -15.45
C PRO A 165 19.43 -5.36 -14.90
N GLU A 166 20.31 -5.00 -13.96
CA GLU A 166 21.17 -5.96 -13.27
C GLU A 166 20.36 -6.89 -12.37
N LEU A 167 19.45 -6.34 -11.55
CA LEU A 167 18.60 -7.13 -10.66
C LEU A 167 17.66 -8.06 -11.46
N VAL A 168 17.13 -7.59 -12.59
CA VAL A 168 16.34 -8.43 -13.51
C VAL A 168 17.17 -9.61 -14.03
N ARG A 169 18.41 -9.37 -14.49
CA ARG A 169 19.31 -10.45 -14.94
C ARG A 169 19.68 -11.44 -13.83
N ARG A 170 19.62 -11.01 -12.57
CA ARG A 170 19.82 -11.84 -11.38
C ARG A 170 18.55 -12.61 -10.95
N GLY A 171 17.42 -12.45 -11.66
CA GLY A 171 16.18 -13.19 -11.40
C GLY A 171 15.20 -12.49 -10.45
N TYR A 172 15.42 -11.23 -10.06
CA TYR A 172 14.45 -10.53 -9.23
C TYR A 172 13.24 -10.09 -10.05
N SER A 173 12.04 -10.28 -9.50
CA SER A 173 10.77 -9.95 -10.17
C SER A 173 10.16 -8.59 -9.77
N GLY A 174 10.79 -7.90 -8.82
CA GLY A 174 10.35 -6.61 -8.30
C GLY A 174 9.26 -6.69 -7.21
N PRO A 175 8.82 -5.53 -6.68
CA PRO A 175 9.14 -4.18 -7.18
C PRO A 175 10.59 -3.77 -6.94
N PHE A 176 11.15 -3.01 -7.87
CA PHE A 176 12.54 -2.52 -7.83
C PHE A 176 12.64 -1.14 -7.20
N MET A 177 11.59 -0.34 -7.37
CA MET A 177 11.47 0.99 -6.81
C MET A 177 10.13 1.14 -6.10
N GLU A 178 10.01 2.14 -5.24
CA GLU A 178 8.79 2.42 -4.51
C GLU A 178 8.31 3.86 -4.72
N ALA A 179 7.01 4.04 -4.92
CA ALA A 179 6.35 5.32 -4.72
C ALA A 179 5.70 5.35 -3.32
N ASP A 180 6.24 6.17 -2.43
CA ASP A 180 5.85 6.20 -1.02
C ASP A 180 5.00 7.42 -0.65
N GLY A 181 3.71 7.18 -0.44
CA GLY A 181 2.71 8.18 -0.03
C GLY A 181 2.84 8.66 1.40
N ARG A 182 3.46 7.87 2.30
CA ARG A 182 3.52 8.19 3.74
C ARG A 182 4.22 9.50 4.00
N SER A 183 5.29 9.79 3.25
CA SER A 183 6.03 11.04 3.38
C SER A 183 5.16 12.29 3.12
N TRP A 184 4.19 12.20 2.22
CA TRP A 184 3.24 13.29 1.95
C TRP A 184 2.20 13.39 3.06
N HIS A 185 1.62 12.24 3.45
CA HIS A 185 0.64 12.16 4.54
C HIS A 185 1.20 12.72 5.86
N GLU A 186 2.41 12.30 6.25
CA GLU A 186 3.10 12.78 7.45
C GLU A 186 3.32 14.30 7.45
N ARG A 187 3.42 14.91 6.26
CA ARG A 187 3.58 16.35 6.07
C ARG A 187 2.25 17.12 5.97
N GLY A 188 1.13 16.46 6.26
CA GLY A 188 -0.19 17.10 6.29
C GLY A 188 -1.01 16.91 5.02
N ALA A 189 -0.57 16.08 4.05
CA ALA A 189 -1.36 15.83 2.87
C ALA A 189 -2.74 15.24 3.22
N THR A 190 -3.74 15.65 2.45
CA THR A 190 -5.06 15.03 2.43
C THR A 190 -5.03 13.71 1.65
N GLU A 191 -6.15 12.97 1.64
CA GLU A 191 -6.23 11.66 1.00
C GLU A 191 -6.02 11.78 -0.53
N ALA A 192 -6.63 12.79 -1.17
CA ALA A 192 -6.45 13.01 -2.61
C ALA A 192 -5.05 13.54 -2.94
N GLN A 193 -4.43 14.33 -2.07
CA GLN A 193 -3.06 14.82 -2.25
C GLN A 193 -2.03 13.69 -2.14
N GLU A 194 -2.15 12.82 -1.14
CA GLU A 194 -1.30 11.62 -1.02
C GLU A 194 -1.44 10.75 -2.26
N LEU A 195 -2.68 10.48 -2.70
CA LEU A 195 -2.94 9.71 -3.92
C LEU A 195 -2.32 10.32 -5.16
N GLY A 196 -2.53 11.62 -5.38
CA GLY A 196 -2.03 12.32 -6.56
C GLY A 196 -0.51 12.38 -6.60
N ALA A 197 0.13 12.73 -5.48
CA ALA A 197 1.58 12.81 -5.39
C ALA A 197 2.24 11.43 -5.54
N THR A 198 1.66 10.39 -4.92
CA THR A 198 2.18 9.01 -5.01
C THR A 198 2.04 8.46 -6.43
N LEU A 199 0.89 8.68 -7.09
CA LEU A 199 0.69 8.25 -8.48
C LEU A 199 1.65 8.99 -9.44
N ALA A 200 1.85 10.29 -9.23
CA ALA A 200 2.79 11.08 -10.04
C ALA A 200 4.23 10.57 -9.89
N ASP A 201 4.67 10.27 -8.67
CA ASP A 201 5.98 9.67 -8.38
C ASP A 201 6.10 8.27 -9.04
N ALA A 202 5.06 7.44 -8.94
CA ALA A 202 5.06 6.12 -9.58
C ALA A 202 5.19 6.20 -11.11
N ILE A 203 4.45 7.12 -11.75
CA ILE A 203 4.54 7.35 -13.20
C ILE A 203 5.91 7.91 -13.59
N ALA A 204 6.46 8.84 -12.79
CA ALA A 204 7.77 9.40 -13.05
C ALA A 204 8.84 8.31 -13.03
N LYS A 205 8.80 7.41 -12.04
CA LYS A 205 9.69 6.24 -11.98
C LYS A 205 9.49 5.29 -13.15
N LEU A 206 8.23 4.97 -13.49
CA LEU A 206 7.91 4.05 -14.59
C LEU A 206 8.49 4.54 -15.93
N ARG A 207 8.47 5.86 -16.18
CA ARG A 207 9.00 6.49 -17.40
C ARG A 207 10.50 6.37 -17.58
N HIS A 208 11.26 6.04 -16.54
CA HIS A 208 12.71 5.85 -16.65
C HIS A 208 13.08 4.46 -17.19
N PHE A 209 12.14 3.53 -17.27
CA PHE A 209 12.39 2.19 -17.81
C PHE A 209 12.12 2.15 -19.31
N GLU A 210 13.21 2.14 -20.10
CA GLU A 210 13.13 1.96 -21.56
C GLU A 210 13.39 0.51 -21.99
N GLU A 211 14.16 -0.25 -21.20
CA GLU A 211 14.70 -1.56 -21.61
C GLU A 211 14.01 -2.77 -20.94
N LEU A 212 13.02 -2.53 -20.06
CA LEU A 212 12.31 -3.61 -19.39
C LEU A 212 11.18 -4.15 -20.26
N ASN A 213 11.03 -5.47 -20.30
CA ASN A 213 9.85 -6.10 -20.89
C ASN A 213 8.61 -5.92 -20.00
N ASP A 214 7.43 -6.12 -20.59
CA ASP A 214 6.15 -5.93 -19.92
C ASP A 214 6.03 -6.70 -18.59
N VAL A 215 6.59 -7.92 -18.51
CA VAL A 215 6.54 -8.77 -17.31
C VAL A 215 7.17 -8.10 -16.10
N HIS A 216 8.28 -7.39 -16.30
CA HIS A 216 8.97 -6.64 -15.25
C HIS A 216 8.39 -5.24 -15.11
N LEU A 217 8.05 -4.58 -16.22
CA LEU A 217 7.61 -3.19 -16.22
C LEU A 217 6.31 -3.00 -15.42
N VAL A 218 5.35 -3.91 -15.53
CA VAL A 218 4.09 -3.84 -14.75
C VAL A 218 4.28 -4.04 -13.24
N LYS A 219 5.44 -4.56 -12.82
CA LYS A 219 5.82 -4.79 -11.41
C LYS A 219 6.92 -3.86 -10.94
N ALA A 220 7.47 -3.00 -11.81
CA ALA A 220 8.72 -2.30 -11.54
C ALA A 220 8.63 -1.35 -10.35
N VAL A 221 7.45 -0.75 -10.15
CA VAL A 221 7.18 0.24 -9.10
C VAL A 221 6.11 -0.28 -8.15
N GLY A 222 6.46 -0.43 -6.88
CA GLY A 222 5.52 -0.65 -5.78
C GLY A 222 4.92 0.67 -5.30
N VAL A 223 3.81 0.58 -4.59
CA VAL A 223 3.15 1.75 -3.99
C VAL A 223 2.92 1.49 -2.51
N THR A 224 3.22 2.48 -1.67
CA THR A 224 2.88 2.48 -0.25
C THR A 224 1.98 3.66 0.07
N LEU A 225 0.92 3.41 0.84
CA LEU A 225 -0.02 4.44 1.31
C LEU A 225 -0.23 4.32 2.81
N SER A 226 -0.60 5.44 3.42
CA SER A 226 -0.93 5.51 4.84
C SER A 226 -2.33 4.98 5.12
N ALA A 227 -2.51 4.14 6.14
CA ALA A 227 -3.81 3.76 6.68
C ALA A 227 -4.13 4.63 7.90
N THR A 228 -5.20 5.42 7.82
CA THR A 228 -5.55 6.41 8.85
C THR A 228 -6.69 5.91 9.74
N GLN A 229 -7.03 6.68 10.77
CA GLN A 229 -8.18 6.41 11.64
C GLN A 229 -9.53 6.49 10.91
N ASP A 230 -9.60 7.19 9.77
CA ASP A 230 -10.79 7.17 8.92
C ASP A 230 -10.79 5.90 8.07
N MET A 231 -11.53 4.90 8.56
CA MET A 231 -11.66 3.60 7.92
C MET A 231 -12.22 3.71 6.49
N PHE A 232 -13.22 4.56 6.25
CA PHE A 232 -13.88 4.64 4.95
C PHE A 232 -13.03 5.40 3.93
N ALA A 233 -12.41 6.50 4.34
CA ALA A 233 -11.47 7.22 3.50
C ALA A 233 -10.25 6.36 3.17
N THR A 234 -9.71 5.64 4.15
CA THR A 234 -8.63 4.65 3.93
C THR A 234 -9.06 3.57 2.93
N LEU A 235 -10.23 2.95 3.12
CA LEU A 235 -10.73 1.94 2.18
C LEU A 235 -10.90 2.50 0.76
N ALA A 236 -11.48 3.70 0.63
CA ALA A 236 -11.69 4.37 -0.64
C ALA A 236 -10.35 4.70 -1.31
N LYS A 237 -9.37 5.23 -0.57
CA LYS A 237 -8.04 5.57 -1.06
C LYS A 237 -7.33 4.36 -1.69
N PHE A 238 -7.26 3.24 -0.98
CA PHE A 238 -6.59 2.04 -1.49
C PHE A 238 -7.29 1.46 -2.73
N ARG A 239 -8.62 1.57 -2.81
CA ARG A 239 -9.38 1.15 -4.00
C ARG A 239 -9.15 2.12 -5.17
N ALA A 240 -9.14 3.43 -4.90
CA ALA A 240 -8.86 4.45 -5.89
C ALA A 240 -7.47 4.29 -6.50
N MET A 241 -6.44 4.03 -5.69
CA MET A 241 -5.08 3.77 -6.19
C MET A 241 -5.03 2.60 -7.18
N ARG A 242 -5.73 1.49 -6.91
CA ARG A 242 -5.80 0.35 -7.84
C ARG A 242 -6.50 0.72 -9.16
N LEU A 243 -7.57 1.50 -9.10
CA LEU A 243 -8.27 1.96 -10.31
C LEU A 243 -7.38 2.89 -11.14
N MET A 244 -6.71 3.84 -10.49
CA MET A 244 -5.79 4.75 -11.16
C MET A 244 -4.60 4.01 -11.76
N TRP A 245 -4.01 3.05 -11.04
CA TRP A 245 -2.91 2.24 -11.55
C TRP A 245 -3.31 1.41 -12.76
N LYS A 246 -4.48 0.77 -12.73
CA LYS A 246 -5.02 0.07 -13.90
C LYS A 246 -5.12 0.99 -15.12
N ARG A 247 -5.58 2.23 -14.92
CA ARG A 247 -5.64 3.23 -16.00
C ARG A 247 -4.26 3.65 -16.49
N VAL A 248 -3.26 3.74 -15.59
CA VAL A 248 -1.85 4.00 -15.98
C VAL A 248 -1.34 2.89 -16.89
N LEU A 249 -1.52 1.61 -16.52
CA LEU A 249 -1.08 0.48 -17.34
C LEU A 249 -1.76 0.49 -18.72
N GLU A 250 -3.08 0.71 -18.76
CA GLU A 250 -3.83 0.81 -20.01
C GLU A 250 -3.29 1.92 -20.92
N LEU A 251 -3.06 3.12 -20.37
CA LEU A 251 -2.52 4.26 -21.13
C LEU A 251 -1.07 4.06 -21.56
N ALA A 252 -0.30 3.25 -20.82
CA ALA A 252 1.06 2.86 -21.18
C ALA A 252 1.11 1.71 -22.20
N GLY A 253 -0.03 1.13 -22.59
CA GLY A 253 -0.09 -0.03 -23.48
C GLY A 253 0.37 -1.33 -22.84
N LEU A 254 0.38 -1.40 -21.51
CA LEU A 254 0.84 -2.55 -20.73
C LEU A 254 -0.33 -3.47 -20.35
N PRO A 255 -0.07 -4.79 -20.15
CA PRO A 255 -1.10 -5.70 -19.70
C PRO A 255 -1.60 -5.34 -18.30
N ASP A 256 -2.87 -5.65 -18.02
CA ASP A 256 -3.45 -5.50 -16.68
C ASP A 256 -2.70 -6.40 -15.69
N ALA A 257 -2.30 -5.83 -14.55
CA ALA A 257 -1.53 -6.50 -13.53
C ALA A 257 -1.87 -5.96 -12.14
N PRO A 258 -1.85 -6.83 -11.10
CA PRO A 258 -2.12 -6.38 -9.75
C PRO A 258 -1.02 -5.44 -9.25
N LEU A 259 -1.43 -4.28 -8.73
CA LEU A 259 -0.51 -3.35 -8.06
C LEU A 259 0.05 -3.99 -6.78
N ARG A 260 1.38 -3.96 -6.63
CA ARG A 260 2.06 -4.21 -5.35
C ARG A 260 1.81 -3.01 -4.44
N LEU A 261 0.80 -3.14 -3.58
CA LEU A 261 0.32 -2.08 -2.69
C LEU A 261 0.57 -2.45 -1.23
N HIS A 262 1.44 -1.70 -0.57
CA HIS A 262 1.71 -1.80 0.86
C HIS A 262 0.93 -0.72 1.64
N ALA A 263 0.62 -1.04 2.89
CA ALA A 263 -0.08 -0.16 3.81
C ALA A 263 0.71 -0.08 5.11
N GLU A 264 0.90 1.13 5.62
CA GLU A 264 1.39 1.34 6.99
C GLU A 264 0.43 2.25 7.73
N THR A 265 0.19 1.99 9.01
CA THR A 265 -0.65 2.88 9.83
C THR A 265 -0.03 4.26 9.98
N SER A 266 -0.89 5.29 10.09
CA SER A 266 -0.48 6.69 10.22
C SER A 266 0.48 6.88 11.40
N TRP A 267 1.62 7.52 11.12
CA TRP A 267 2.51 8.07 12.16
C TRP A 267 2.06 9.43 12.68
N ARG A 268 1.41 10.22 11.83
CA ARG A 268 0.87 11.55 12.13
C ARG A 268 -0.35 11.45 13.03
#